data_AF-A0A954W0H6-F1
#
_entry.id   AF-A0A954W0H6-F1
#
_cell.length_a   1.000
_cell.length_b   1.000
_cell.length_c   1.000
_cell.angle_alpha   90.00
_cell.angle_beta   90.00
_cell.angle_gamma   90.00
#
_symmetry.space_group_name_H-M   'P 1'
#
loop_
_entity.id
_entity.type
_entity.pdbx_description
1 polymer ?
#
loop_
_entity_poly.entity_id
_entity_poly.type
_entity_poly.pdbx_seq_one_letter_code
_entity_poly.pdbx_strand_id
1 'polypeptide(L)'
;MSSVTEMPPQREQSKPAEFASDRLIAPEPTAITSRRPAPHLRRRRWFVASLGCLVVAVLGVFSYQSLFAKAKFDQMLIYHTVQRGDLEIEVTERGNLESQDEVRVVCEVDDVRGDGINGTPILWIIENGASVKKGDLIVELDSAPHQDRLDDQTLDVEQARAEAIQSRVAYENRKTQNETNLAEAKLQVELAELALKQFGDEDGGTFQIELQDVKLQVQEAEAGLLIEKNNLRGVEQLYKLGYRSGAEVAQARLNTLRSERQLATSISRRKELIEYQYKKTSMELEGKLASACRSLEQIARDNEAELEQARAR
;
A
#
# COMPACT_ATOMS: atom_id res chain seq x y z
N MET A 1 8.11 9.29 -6.80
CA MET A 1 9.54 8.99 -6.57
C MET A 1 9.64 7.46 -6.59
N SER A 2 9.72 6.83 -7.76
CA SER A 2 10.97 6.63 -8.52
C SER A 2 11.94 5.80 -7.68
N SER A 3 11.89 4.47 -7.79
CA SER A 3 12.62 3.63 -8.76
C SER A 3 14.00 3.24 -8.23
N VAL A 4 14.23 1.94 -7.99
CA VAL A 4 15.06 1.06 -8.85
C VAL A 4 16.52 1.07 -8.36
N THR A 5 16.98 -0.01 -7.71
CA THR A 5 17.73 -1.16 -8.31
C THR A 5 19.19 -0.80 -8.56
N GLU A 6 20.13 -1.57 -8.01
CA GLU A 6 21.05 -2.35 -8.86
C GLU A 6 21.93 -3.33 -8.06
N MET A 7 21.88 -4.57 -8.54
CA MET A 7 22.76 -5.70 -8.28
C MET A 7 24.14 -5.49 -8.94
N PRO A 8 25.14 -6.32 -8.60
CA PRO A 8 26.53 -6.15 -9.02
C PRO A 8 26.81 -6.79 -10.40
N PRO A 9 27.93 -6.47 -11.07
CA PRO A 9 28.36 -7.19 -12.26
C PRO A 9 29.33 -8.35 -11.94
N GLN A 10 29.26 -9.33 -12.83
CA GLN A 10 29.82 -10.69 -12.77
C GLN A 10 31.26 -10.84 -13.31
N ARG A 11 31.69 -12.13 -13.27
CA ARG A 11 32.80 -12.85 -13.94
C ARG A 11 34.02 -13.03 -13.02
N GLU A 12 34.62 -14.21 -12.89
CA GLU A 12 34.89 -15.22 -13.91
C GLU A 12 35.39 -16.49 -13.18
N GLN A 13 34.89 -17.68 -13.47
CA GLN A 13 35.59 -18.94 -13.20
C GLN A 13 35.00 -20.09 -14.03
N SER A 14 35.75 -20.47 -15.07
CA SER A 14 35.49 -21.55 -16.00
C SER A 14 35.99 -22.90 -15.44
N LYS A 15 35.13 -23.93 -15.51
CA LYS A 15 35.50 -25.35 -15.35
C LYS A 15 36.22 -25.90 -16.60
N PRO A 16 36.92 -27.05 -16.51
CA PRO A 16 37.89 -27.52 -17.49
C PRO A 16 37.36 -28.57 -18.49
N ALA A 17 38.21 -28.82 -19.49
CA ALA A 17 38.37 -30.03 -20.30
C ALA A 17 37.25 -30.43 -21.27
N GLU A 18 37.54 -30.37 -22.57
CA GLU A 18 37.21 -31.48 -23.47
C GLU A 18 38.16 -31.57 -24.68
N PHE A 19 38.58 -32.80 -24.93
CA PHE A 19 39.41 -33.31 -26.01
C PHE A 19 38.54 -33.65 -27.21
N ALA A 20 38.95 -33.30 -28.44
CA ALA A 20 38.71 -34.04 -29.68
C ALA A 20 39.38 -33.26 -30.84
N SER A 21 40.57 -33.68 -31.26
CA SER A 21 40.82 -34.41 -32.51
C SER A 21 40.51 -33.61 -33.78
N ASP A 22 41.55 -33.23 -34.53
CA ASP A 22 41.68 -33.82 -35.87
C ASP A 22 43.11 -33.80 -36.41
N ARG A 23 43.38 -34.82 -37.22
CA ARG A 23 44.66 -35.27 -37.76
C ARG A 23 45.19 -34.33 -38.84
N LEU A 24 46.50 -34.31 -39.08
CA LEU A 24 47.13 -34.24 -40.41
C LEU A 24 48.66 -34.54 -40.36
N ILE A 25 49.00 -35.77 -40.76
CA ILE A 25 50.05 -36.20 -41.73
C ILE A 25 51.55 -35.85 -41.51
N ALA A 26 52.32 -36.94 -41.34
CA ALA A 26 53.70 -37.31 -41.78
C ALA A 26 54.98 -36.69 -41.18
N PRO A 27 55.95 -37.56 -40.82
CA PRO A 27 57.37 -37.23 -40.98
C PRO A 27 58.21 -38.35 -41.66
N GLU A 28 59.23 -37.95 -42.41
CA GLU A 28 60.34 -38.79 -42.90
C GLU A 28 61.64 -37.94 -42.94
N PRO A 29 62.86 -38.53 -43.05
CA PRO A 29 63.83 -38.51 -41.96
C PRO A 29 65.15 -37.77 -42.26
N THR A 30 65.87 -37.43 -41.18
CA THR A 30 67.24 -36.89 -41.19
C THR A 30 68.30 -37.99 -41.12
N ALA A 31 69.29 -37.96 -42.02
CA ALA A 31 70.61 -38.52 -41.80
C ALA A 31 71.65 -37.78 -42.66
N ILE A 32 72.86 -37.60 -42.13
CA ILE A 32 74.19 -37.80 -42.75
C ILE A 32 75.25 -37.15 -41.84
N THR A 33 76.23 -37.92 -41.39
CA THR A 33 77.58 -37.44 -41.07
C THR A 33 78.61 -38.47 -41.52
N SER A 34 79.70 -37.99 -42.11
CA SER A 34 80.64 -38.75 -42.94
C SER A 34 82.08 -38.76 -42.41
N ARG A 35 82.67 -39.96 -42.33
CA ARG A 35 84.03 -40.45 -42.76
C ARG A 35 85.36 -39.66 -42.55
N ARG A 36 86.32 -40.44 -41.96
CA ARG A 36 87.76 -40.71 -42.33
C ARG A 36 88.89 -39.74 -41.87
N PRO A 37 90.23 -40.10 -41.94
CA PRO A 37 90.98 -41.28 -41.43
C PRO A 37 92.41 -40.91 -40.86
N ALA A 38 93.27 -41.87 -40.48
CA ALA A 38 94.73 -41.63 -40.31
C ALA A 38 95.61 -42.85 -40.72
N PRO A 39 96.84 -42.68 -41.28
CA PRO A 39 97.59 -43.77 -41.95
C PRO A 39 98.99 -44.11 -41.40
N HIS A 40 99.46 -45.29 -41.82
CA HIS A 40 100.81 -45.75 -42.23
C HIS A 40 102.06 -45.71 -41.32
N LEU A 41 102.71 -46.88 -41.24
CA LEU A 41 104.07 -47.14 -40.75
C LEU A 41 105.13 -47.00 -41.86
N ARG A 42 106.37 -46.70 -41.45
CA ARG A 42 107.54 -46.47 -42.30
C ARG A 42 108.56 -47.61 -42.20
N ARG A 43 108.97 -48.11 -43.37
CA ARG A 43 110.06 -49.06 -43.71
C ARG A 43 111.41 -48.74 -43.03
N ARG A 44 112.31 -49.75 -42.91
CA ARG A 44 113.58 -49.86 -43.70
C ARG A 44 114.53 -51.03 -43.25
N ARG A 45 115.00 -51.78 -44.28
CA ARG A 45 116.32 -52.47 -44.47
C ARG A 45 116.72 -53.67 -43.60
N TRP A 46 117.49 -54.66 -44.06
CA TRP A 46 117.89 -55.19 -45.36
C TRP A 46 118.81 -56.40 -45.05
N PHE A 47 118.68 -57.48 -45.82
CA PHE A 47 119.77 -58.39 -46.22
C PHE A 47 120.69 -59.02 -45.15
N VAL A 48 120.12 -59.73 -44.17
CA VAL A 48 120.86 -60.81 -43.48
C VAL A 48 120.13 -62.15 -43.48
N ALA A 49 118.81 -62.19 -43.69
CA ALA A 49 118.06 -63.42 -43.43
C ALA A 49 117.64 -64.20 -44.69
N SER A 50 118.45 -64.24 -45.76
CA SER A 50 118.14 -65.10 -46.93
C SER A 50 118.11 -66.59 -46.57
N LEU A 51 118.73 -66.99 -45.45
CA LEU A 51 118.68 -68.33 -44.89
C LEU A 51 117.61 -68.49 -43.79
N GLY A 52 117.21 -67.39 -43.15
CA GLY A 52 116.07 -67.34 -42.23
C GLY A 52 114.71 -67.28 -42.96
N CYS A 53 114.67 -66.74 -44.18
CA CYS A 53 113.47 -66.67 -45.02
C CYS A 53 112.91 -68.04 -45.39
N LEU A 54 113.74 -69.09 -45.47
CA LEU A 54 113.24 -70.44 -45.75
C LEU A 54 112.50 -71.03 -44.53
N VAL A 55 112.99 -70.76 -43.32
CA VAL A 55 112.35 -71.17 -42.06
C VAL A 55 111.11 -70.31 -41.77
N VAL A 56 111.18 -69.01 -42.07
CA VAL A 56 110.02 -68.08 -41.99
C VAL A 56 108.98 -68.37 -43.08
N ALA A 57 109.34 -68.93 -44.23
CA ALA A 57 108.36 -69.35 -45.23
C ALA A 57 107.59 -70.60 -44.78
N VAL A 58 108.26 -71.57 -44.17
CA VAL A 58 107.60 -72.79 -43.66
C VAL A 58 106.76 -72.50 -42.41
N LEU A 59 107.27 -71.68 -41.47
CA LEU A 59 106.47 -71.15 -40.36
C LEU A 59 105.37 -70.18 -40.85
N GLY A 60 105.62 -69.47 -41.95
CA GLY A 60 104.66 -68.60 -42.62
C GLY A 60 103.47 -69.37 -43.17
N VAL A 61 103.70 -70.48 -43.88
CA VAL A 61 102.62 -71.34 -44.42
C VAL A 61 101.86 -72.05 -43.29
N PHE A 62 102.55 -72.53 -42.26
CA PHE A 62 101.91 -73.19 -41.11
C PHE A 62 101.12 -72.20 -40.23
N SER A 63 101.63 -70.98 -40.05
CA SER A 63 100.91 -69.88 -39.40
C SER A 63 99.71 -69.41 -40.23
N TYR A 64 99.79 -69.38 -41.57
CA TYR A 64 98.66 -68.98 -42.41
C TYR A 64 97.52 -70.00 -42.38
N GLN A 65 97.83 -71.31 -42.35
CA GLN A 65 96.81 -72.36 -42.18
C GLN A 65 96.23 -72.44 -40.76
N SER A 66 96.97 -71.99 -39.74
CA SER A 66 96.51 -71.97 -38.34
C SER A 66 95.86 -70.64 -37.91
N LEU A 67 96.12 -69.52 -38.59
CA LEU A 67 95.64 -68.17 -38.23
C LEU A 67 94.61 -67.55 -39.20
N PHE A 68 94.41 -68.09 -40.40
CA PHE A 68 93.17 -67.85 -41.18
C PHE A 68 92.15 -68.98 -40.96
N ALA A 69 91.99 -69.25 -39.67
CA ALA A 69 90.78 -69.69 -39.03
C ALA A 69 89.51 -69.31 -39.82
N LYS A 70 88.68 -70.34 -39.99
CA LYS A 70 87.23 -70.27 -40.14
C LYS A 70 86.66 -69.01 -39.46
N ALA A 71 86.32 -67.99 -40.24
CA ALA A 71 85.36 -66.98 -39.85
C ALA A 71 84.02 -67.33 -40.52
N LYS A 72 83.38 -68.41 -40.06
CA LYS A 72 81.92 -68.53 -40.14
C LYS A 72 81.39 -67.76 -38.94
N PHE A 73 80.88 -66.55 -39.18
CA PHE A 73 80.08 -65.85 -38.20
C PHE A 73 78.78 -66.63 -38.01
N ASP A 74 78.75 -67.45 -36.96
CA ASP A 74 77.54 -68.08 -36.44
C ASP A 74 77.14 -67.29 -35.19
N GLN A 75 76.41 -66.19 -35.38
CA GLN A 75 75.71 -65.54 -34.27
C GLN A 75 74.47 -66.38 -33.97
N MET A 76 74.53 -67.11 -32.86
CA MET A 76 73.43 -67.93 -32.34
C MET A 76 72.27 -67.02 -31.90
N LEU A 77 71.32 -66.77 -32.79
CA LEU A 77 70.02 -66.22 -32.42
C LEU A 77 69.18 -67.33 -31.78
N ILE A 78 68.81 -67.13 -30.51
CA ILE A 78 67.91 -68.04 -29.80
C ILE A 78 66.49 -67.73 -30.27
N TYR A 79 65.98 -68.55 -31.18
CA TYR A 79 64.59 -68.47 -31.64
C TYR A 79 63.69 -69.24 -30.67
N HIS A 80 62.66 -68.58 -30.17
CA HIS A 80 61.60 -69.22 -29.38
C HIS A 80 60.35 -69.36 -30.24
N THR A 81 59.76 -70.55 -30.27
CA THR A 81 58.52 -70.79 -31.01
C THR A 81 57.36 -70.13 -30.27
N VAL A 82 56.71 -69.15 -30.89
CA VAL A 82 55.51 -68.50 -30.32
C VAL A 82 54.32 -69.47 -30.37
N GLN A 83 53.63 -69.61 -29.24
CA GLN A 83 52.38 -70.37 -29.14
C GLN A 83 51.21 -69.40 -28.98
N ARG A 84 50.10 -69.68 -29.65
CA ARG A 84 48.84 -68.95 -29.45
C ARG A 84 48.08 -69.62 -28.30
N GLY A 85 47.74 -68.83 -27.30
CA GLY A 85 46.82 -69.20 -26.23
C GLY A 85 45.91 -68.01 -25.94
N ASP A 86 44.74 -68.29 -25.37
CA ASP A 86 43.81 -67.23 -24.98
C ASP A 86 44.35 -66.55 -23.72
N LEU A 87 44.66 -65.26 -23.85
CA LEU A 87 45.09 -64.42 -22.74
C LEU A 87 43.84 -63.79 -22.13
N GLU A 88 43.45 -64.25 -20.96
CA GLU A 88 42.35 -63.64 -20.20
C GLU A 88 42.85 -62.31 -19.62
N ILE A 89 42.32 -61.21 -20.16
CA ILE A 89 42.66 -59.85 -19.75
C ILE A 89 41.63 -59.41 -18.71
N GLU A 90 41.94 -59.61 -17.44
CA GLU A 90 41.15 -59.09 -16.33
C GLU A 90 41.61 -57.67 -15.99
N VAL A 91 40.70 -56.69 -16.12
CA VAL A 91 40.97 -55.29 -15.80
C VAL A 91 40.23 -54.95 -14.51
N THR A 92 40.98 -54.82 -13.42
CA THR A 92 40.43 -54.38 -12.13
C THR A 92 40.30 -52.86 -12.12
N GLU A 93 39.11 -52.35 -12.41
CA GLU A 93 38.80 -50.93 -12.30
C GLU A 93 38.25 -50.58 -10.92
N ARG A 94 38.66 -49.42 -10.40
CA ARG A 94 38.11 -48.86 -9.16
C ARG A 94 36.98 -47.92 -9.53
N GLY A 95 35.74 -48.33 -9.27
CA GLY A 95 34.56 -47.49 -9.36
C GLY A 95 34.06 -47.10 -7.98
N ASN A 96 33.27 -46.02 -7.91
CA ASN A 96 32.50 -45.68 -6.72
C ASN A 96 31.03 -46.03 -6.98
N LEU A 97 30.34 -46.58 -5.99
CA LEU A 97 28.91 -46.84 -6.07
C LEU A 97 28.16 -45.57 -5.65
N GLU A 98 27.25 -45.12 -6.50
CA GLU A 98 26.37 -43.97 -6.24
C GLU A 98 24.91 -44.41 -6.43
N SER A 99 23.98 -43.74 -5.73
CA SER A 99 22.55 -44.03 -5.92
C SER A 99 22.09 -43.61 -7.31
N GLN A 100 21.25 -44.44 -7.93
CA GLN A 100 20.63 -44.11 -9.22
C GLN A 100 19.61 -42.98 -9.09
N ASP A 101 18.87 -42.95 -7.98
CA ASP A 101 17.86 -41.95 -7.68
C ASP A 101 18.19 -41.25 -6.35
N GLU A 102 18.39 -39.94 -6.40
CA GLU A 102 18.59 -39.07 -5.23
C GLU A 102 17.42 -38.08 -5.13
N VAL A 103 16.76 -38.03 -3.97
CA VAL A 103 15.77 -37.00 -3.66
C VAL A 103 16.35 -36.06 -2.62
N ARG A 104 16.65 -34.82 -3.03
CA ARG A 104 17.10 -33.78 -2.12
C ARG A 104 15.91 -33.10 -1.45
N VAL A 105 15.87 -33.15 -0.13
CA VAL A 105 14.89 -32.41 0.68
C VAL A 105 15.52 -31.07 1.09
N VAL A 106 14.83 -29.98 0.82
CA VAL A 106 15.25 -28.61 1.17
C VAL A 106 14.16 -28.00 2.05
N CYS A 107 14.56 -27.18 3.03
CA CYS A 107 13.61 -26.42 3.82
C CYS A 107 12.97 -25.33 2.96
N GLU A 108 11.63 -25.27 2.94
CA GLU A 108 10.84 -24.25 2.23
C GLU A 108 10.34 -23.14 3.16
N VAL A 109 10.68 -23.19 4.46
CA VAL A 109 10.22 -22.21 5.45
C VAL A 109 11.07 -20.95 5.35
N ASP A 110 10.40 -19.81 5.24
CA ASP A 110 11.04 -18.50 5.20
C ASP A 110 11.67 -18.15 6.55
N ASP A 111 12.75 -17.39 6.50
CA ASP A 111 13.41 -16.88 7.70
C ASP A 111 12.58 -15.79 8.41
N VAL A 112 12.51 -15.85 9.75
CA VAL A 112 11.80 -14.85 10.56
C VAL A 112 12.76 -13.71 10.89
N ARG A 113 12.62 -12.59 10.18
CA ARG A 113 13.47 -11.43 10.41
C ARG A 113 13.26 -10.84 11.81
N GLY A 114 14.36 -10.70 12.55
CA GLY A 114 14.39 -9.94 13.81
C GLY A 114 14.56 -10.77 15.08
N ASP A 115 14.58 -12.10 14.97
CA ASP A 115 14.89 -13.01 16.08
C ASP A 115 16.39 -13.16 16.37
N GLY A 116 17.25 -12.68 15.46
CA GLY A 116 18.71 -12.75 15.55
C GLY A 116 19.29 -14.11 15.17
N ILE A 117 18.47 -15.01 14.64
CA ILE A 117 18.84 -16.34 14.16
C ILE A 117 18.77 -16.31 12.62
N ASN A 118 19.69 -16.99 11.96
CA ASN A 118 19.63 -17.15 10.51
C ASN A 118 18.90 -18.46 10.19
N GLY A 119 17.63 -18.37 9.82
CA GLY A 119 16.77 -19.51 9.48
C GLY A 119 16.05 -20.13 10.68
N THR A 120 15.07 -20.99 10.40
CA THR A 120 14.26 -21.64 11.43
C THR A 120 15.06 -22.72 12.19
N PRO A 121 15.15 -22.67 13.53
CA PRO A 121 15.81 -23.70 14.33
C PRO A 121 15.19 -25.09 14.15
N ILE A 122 16.03 -26.12 14.18
CA ILE A 122 15.59 -27.52 14.18
C ILE A 122 15.38 -27.97 15.63
N LEU A 123 14.15 -28.37 15.96
CA LEU A 123 13.80 -28.96 17.26
C LEU A 123 14.16 -30.44 17.32
N TRP A 124 13.92 -31.15 16.22
CA TRP A 124 14.16 -32.58 16.14
C TRP A 124 14.56 -32.98 14.72
N ILE A 125 15.48 -33.95 14.62
CA ILE A 125 15.89 -34.56 13.36
C ILE A 125 16.05 -36.07 13.56
N ILE A 126 15.66 -36.84 12.54
CA ILE A 126 15.82 -38.29 12.56
C ILE A 126 17.30 -38.70 12.56
N GLU A 127 17.61 -39.87 13.13
CA GLU A 127 18.96 -40.42 13.16
C GLU A 127 19.50 -40.76 11.76
N ASN A 128 20.82 -40.58 11.59
CA ASN A 128 21.50 -40.88 10.33
C ASN A 128 21.39 -42.36 9.96
N GLY A 129 21.00 -42.65 8.71
CA GLY A 129 20.87 -44.01 8.19
C GLY A 129 19.52 -44.67 8.49
N ALA A 130 18.57 -43.95 9.10
CA ALA A 130 17.21 -44.45 9.29
C ALA A 130 16.47 -44.59 7.95
N SER A 131 15.75 -45.71 7.78
CA SER A 131 14.88 -45.92 6.63
C SER A 131 13.55 -45.20 6.84
N VAL A 132 13.19 -44.29 5.93
CA VAL A 132 11.94 -43.52 5.98
C VAL A 132 11.02 -43.87 4.82
N LYS A 133 9.73 -43.69 5.02
CA LYS A 133 8.69 -43.77 3.98
C LYS A 133 8.20 -42.38 3.63
N LYS A 134 7.50 -42.27 2.49
CA LYS A 134 6.86 -41.03 2.07
C LYS A 134 5.84 -40.57 3.11
N GLY A 135 6.02 -39.35 3.62
CA GLY A 135 5.15 -38.74 4.62
C GLY A 135 5.62 -38.90 6.07
N ASP A 136 6.72 -39.63 6.30
CA ASP A 136 7.32 -39.70 7.63
C ASP A 136 7.97 -38.35 8.00
N LEU A 137 7.89 -37.98 9.27
CA LEU A 137 8.53 -36.77 9.79
C LEU A 137 10.06 -36.99 9.82
N ILE A 138 10.80 -36.16 9.08
CA ILE A 138 12.27 -36.22 9.00
C ILE A 138 12.91 -35.14 9.87
N VAL A 139 12.30 -33.95 9.89
CA VAL A 139 12.78 -32.77 10.62
C VAL A 139 11.56 -32.03 11.20
N GLU A 140 11.64 -31.64 12.47
CA GLU A 140 10.72 -30.72 13.12
C GLU A 140 11.41 -29.37 13.31
N LEU A 141 10.81 -28.32 12.78
CA LEU A 141 11.31 -26.95 12.88
C LEU A 141 10.52 -26.18 13.95
N ASP A 142 11.17 -25.23 14.61
CA ASP A 142 10.49 -24.37 15.58
C ASP A 142 9.47 -23.46 14.90
N SER A 143 8.19 -23.63 15.25
CA SER A 143 7.09 -22.85 14.69
C SER A 143 6.68 -21.67 15.56
N ALA A 144 7.21 -21.53 16.79
CA ALA A 144 6.80 -20.48 17.71
C ALA A 144 6.96 -19.07 17.11
N PRO A 145 8.11 -18.69 16.49
CA PRO A 145 8.26 -17.36 15.90
C PRO A 145 7.30 -17.09 14.73
N HIS A 146 6.88 -18.13 14.02
CA HIS A 146 5.91 -18.03 12.93
C HIS A 146 4.48 -17.88 13.43
N GLN A 147 4.14 -18.56 14.53
CA GLN A 147 2.84 -18.42 15.19
C GLN A 147 2.68 -17.01 15.77
N ASP A 148 3.70 -16.50 16.47
CA ASP A 148 3.70 -15.14 17.00
C ASP A 148 3.48 -14.09 15.88
N ARG A 149 4.17 -14.25 14.74
CA ARG A 149 3.99 -13.38 13.57
C ARG A 149 2.59 -13.49 12.96
N LEU A 150 2.01 -14.69 12.94
CA LEU A 150 0.64 -14.91 12.45
C LEU A 150 -0.36 -14.22 13.37
N ASP A 151 -0.16 -14.31 14.69
CA ASP A 151 -1.00 -13.67 15.69
C ASP A 151 -0.90 -12.15 15.58
N ASP A 152 0.31 -11.58 15.45
CA ASP A 152 0.53 -10.14 15.23
C ASP A 152 -0.17 -9.66 13.94
N GLN A 153 -0.01 -10.39 12.82
CA GLN A 153 -0.70 -10.06 11.57
C GLN A 153 -2.21 -10.16 11.69
N THR A 154 -2.71 -11.12 12.47
CA THR A 154 -4.15 -11.26 12.72
C THR A 154 -4.67 -10.07 13.51
N LEU A 155 -3.93 -9.63 14.54
CA LEU A 155 -4.26 -8.44 15.31
C LEU A 155 -4.24 -7.18 14.44
N ASP A 156 -3.23 -7.00 13.59
CA ASP A 156 -3.13 -5.88 12.66
C ASP A 156 -4.33 -5.83 11.70
N VAL A 157 -4.72 -6.99 11.15
CA VAL A 157 -5.88 -7.10 10.24
C VAL A 157 -7.18 -6.79 10.98
N GLU A 158 -7.38 -7.30 12.19
CA GLU A 158 -8.58 -7.03 12.97
C GLU A 158 -8.65 -5.56 13.42
N GLN A 159 -7.52 -4.94 13.75
CA GLN A 159 -7.44 -3.51 14.06
C GLN A 159 -7.77 -2.65 12.83
N ALA A 160 -7.16 -2.94 11.68
CA ALA A 160 -7.45 -2.24 10.42
C ALA A 160 -8.93 -2.42 10.00
N ARG A 161 -9.50 -3.61 10.25
CA ARG A 161 -10.91 -3.90 10.01
C ARG A 161 -11.82 -3.09 10.94
N ALA A 162 -11.50 -3.02 12.22
CA ALA A 162 -12.25 -2.24 13.19
C ALA A 162 -12.23 -0.74 12.82
N GLU A 163 -11.07 -0.21 12.45
CA GLU A 163 -10.90 1.18 11.99
C GLU A 163 -11.70 1.47 10.71
N ALA A 164 -11.70 0.55 9.74
CA ALA A 164 -12.50 0.67 8.53
C ALA A 164 -14.02 0.67 8.82
N ILE A 165 -14.47 -0.19 9.75
CA ILE A 165 -15.87 -0.21 10.20
C ILE A 165 -16.23 1.11 10.89
N GLN A 166 -15.38 1.59 11.81
CA GLN A 166 -15.60 2.83 12.53
C GLN A 166 -15.67 4.04 11.58
N SER A 167 -14.76 4.12 10.61
CA SER A 167 -14.71 5.20 9.61
C SER A 167 -15.95 5.19 8.73
N ARG A 168 -16.42 4.00 8.30
CA ARG A 168 -17.67 3.85 7.55
C ARG A 168 -18.88 4.31 8.36
N VAL A 169 -19.00 3.87 9.62
CA VAL A 169 -20.12 4.28 10.49
C VAL A 169 -20.07 5.79 10.75
N ALA A 170 -18.88 6.36 10.96
CA ALA A 170 -18.71 7.79 11.13
C ALA A 170 -19.17 8.56 9.86
N TYR A 171 -18.82 8.09 8.67
CA TYR A 171 -19.27 8.68 7.40
C TYR A 171 -20.80 8.64 7.25
N GLU A 172 -21.43 7.49 7.48
CA GLU A 172 -22.90 7.36 7.39
C GLU A 172 -23.64 8.21 8.43
N ASN A 173 -23.11 8.29 9.66
CA ASN A 173 -23.64 9.16 10.69
C ASN A 173 -23.53 10.64 10.28
N ARG A 174 -22.40 11.06 9.71
CA ARG A 174 -22.22 12.43 9.21
C ARG A 174 -23.21 12.76 8.10
N LYS A 175 -23.39 11.85 7.14
CA LYS A 175 -24.39 12.01 6.09
C LYS A 175 -25.80 12.19 6.65
N THR A 176 -26.21 11.31 7.58
CA THR A 176 -27.54 11.38 8.22
C THR A 176 -27.72 12.66 9.04
N GLN A 177 -26.68 13.09 9.75
CA GLN A 177 -26.71 14.34 10.51
C GLN A 177 -26.85 15.55 9.57
N ASN A 178 -26.12 15.59 8.46
CA ASN A 178 -26.22 16.65 7.48
C ASN A 178 -27.62 16.74 6.87
N GLU A 179 -28.22 15.61 6.53
CA GLU A 179 -29.61 15.53 6.05
C GLU A 179 -30.60 16.09 7.08
N THR A 180 -30.44 15.70 8.35
CA THR A 180 -31.26 16.19 9.47
C THR A 180 -31.09 17.71 9.65
N ASN A 181 -29.86 18.20 9.74
CA ASN A 181 -29.56 19.62 9.90
C ASN A 181 -30.15 20.46 8.77
N LEU A 182 -30.07 19.97 7.53
CA LEU A 182 -30.64 20.64 6.37
C LEU A 182 -32.17 20.67 6.42
N ALA A 183 -32.80 19.57 6.82
CA ALA A 183 -34.24 19.49 6.98
C ALA A 183 -34.75 20.43 8.09
N GLU A 184 -34.06 20.49 9.23
CA GLU A 184 -34.35 21.42 10.31
C GLU A 184 -34.24 22.88 9.85
N ALA A 185 -33.17 23.23 9.13
CA ALA A 185 -32.99 24.58 8.60
C ALA A 185 -34.09 24.98 7.60
N LYS A 186 -34.50 24.06 6.72
CA LYS A 186 -35.64 24.26 5.81
C LYS A 186 -36.95 24.49 6.57
N LEU A 187 -37.22 23.67 7.58
CA LEU A 187 -38.40 23.82 8.43
C LEU A 187 -38.42 25.19 9.12
N GLN A 188 -37.27 25.68 9.61
CA GLN A 188 -37.19 27.01 10.22
C GLN A 188 -37.52 28.14 9.23
N VAL A 189 -37.09 28.02 7.98
CA VAL A 189 -37.47 28.98 6.93
C VAL A 189 -38.98 28.92 6.66
N GLU A 190 -39.55 27.73 6.50
CA GLU A 190 -40.98 27.57 6.27
C GLU A 190 -41.83 28.11 7.42
N LEU A 191 -41.41 27.89 8.68
CA LEU A 191 -42.07 28.44 9.86
C LEU A 191 -41.98 29.97 9.91
N ALA A 192 -40.82 30.55 9.57
CA ALA A 192 -40.66 32.00 9.51
C ALA A 192 -41.50 32.63 8.39
N GLU A 193 -41.58 31.99 7.23
CA GLU A 193 -42.47 32.37 6.13
C GLU A 193 -43.94 32.30 6.53
N LEU A 194 -44.35 31.21 7.19
CA LEU A 194 -45.72 31.03 7.64
C LEU A 194 -46.10 32.10 8.68
N ALA A 195 -45.20 32.43 9.61
CA ALA A 195 -45.43 33.48 10.59
C ALA A 195 -45.62 34.86 9.93
N LEU A 196 -44.85 35.15 8.88
CA LEU A 196 -44.99 36.40 8.11
C LEU A 196 -46.32 36.44 7.35
N LYS A 197 -46.72 35.34 6.71
CA LYS A 197 -48.02 35.21 6.04
C LYS A 197 -49.17 35.38 7.03
N GLN A 198 -49.16 34.64 8.13
CA GLN A 198 -50.18 34.74 9.18
C GLN A 198 -50.29 36.15 9.77
N PHE A 199 -49.20 36.91 9.82
CA PHE A 199 -49.26 38.31 10.25
C PHE A 199 -49.89 39.23 9.21
N GLY A 200 -49.60 39.00 7.92
CA GLY A 200 -50.06 39.83 6.80
C GLY A 200 -51.45 39.48 6.25
N ASP A 201 -51.99 38.31 6.56
CA ASP A 201 -53.28 37.83 6.02
C ASP A 201 -54.43 38.80 6.36
N GLU A 202 -55.14 39.26 5.31
CA GLU A 202 -56.19 40.28 5.42
C GLU A 202 -57.50 39.74 6.02
N ASP A 203 -57.81 38.46 5.82
CA ASP A 203 -59.10 37.86 6.22
C ASP A 203 -59.10 37.28 7.63
N GLY A 204 -57.93 37.09 8.25
CA GLY A 204 -57.82 36.41 9.55
C GLY A 204 -56.44 36.45 10.20
N GLY A 205 -55.55 37.31 9.71
CA GLY A 205 -54.22 37.44 10.28
C GLY A 205 -54.24 37.98 11.70
N THR A 206 -53.21 37.64 12.49
CA THR A 206 -53.11 38.04 13.90
C THR A 206 -53.21 39.56 14.07
N PHE A 207 -52.64 40.33 13.14
CA PHE A 207 -52.72 41.79 13.14
C PHE A 207 -54.13 42.31 12.89
N GLN A 208 -54.88 41.68 11.98
CA GLN A 208 -56.24 42.13 11.64
C GLN A 208 -57.21 41.92 12.79
N ILE A 209 -57.06 40.80 13.52
CA ILE A 209 -57.81 40.53 14.74
C ILE A 209 -57.53 41.62 15.78
N GLU A 210 -56.25 41.93 16.05
CA GLU A 210 -55.87 42.98 17.00
C GLU A 210 -56.38 44.36 16.56
N LEU A 211 -56.31 44.67 15.26
CA LEU A 211 -56.83 45.91 14.70
C LEU A 211 -58.36 46.00 14.86
N GLN A 212 -59.08 44.91 14.67
CA GLN A 212 -60.53 44.87 14.84
C GLN A 212 -60.93 45.09 16.29
N ASP A 213 -60.23 44.48 17.25
CA ASP A 213 -60.45 44.69 18.68
C ASP A 213 -60.25 46.17 19.08
N VAL A 214 -59.16 46.79 18.60
CA VAL A 214 -58.91 48.20 18.89
C VAL A 214 -59.92 49.12 18.18
N LYS A 215 -60.39 48.76 16.98
CA LYS A 215 -61.49 49.49 16.31
C LYS A 215 -62.78 49.40 17.12
N LEU A 216 -63.13 48.23 17.65
CA LEU A 216 -64.31 48.05 18.52
C LEU A 216 -64.18 48.91 19.78
N GLN A 217 -63.01 48.95 20.43
CA GLN A 217 -62.76 49.82 21.59
C GLN A 217 -62.93 51.31 21.28
N VAL A 218 -62.54 51.75 20.09
CA VAL A 218 -62.78 53.13 19.65
C VAL A 218 -64.29 53.37 19.49
N GLN A 219 -65.01 52.46 18.83
CA GLN A 219 -66.46 52.58 18.64
C GLN A 219 -67.23 52.61 19.99
N GLU A 220 -66.83 51.79 20.95
CA GLU A 220 -67.39 51.80 22.30
C GLU A 220 -67.14 53.13 23.02
N ALA A 221 -65.90 53.66 22.93
CA ALA A 221 -65.56 54.96 23.51
C ALA A 221 -66.30 56.13 22.82
N GLU A 222 -66.52 56.05 21.50
CA GLU A 222 -67.33 57.01 20.74
C GLU A 222 -68.80 56.98 21.19
N ALA A 223 -69.38 55.79 21.33
CA ALA A 223 -70.75 55.62 21.81
C ALA A 223 -70.90 56.14 23.25
N GLY A 224 -69.96 55.82 24.13
CA GLY A 224 -69.93 56.32 25.51
C GLY A 224 -69.85 57.84 25.58
N LEU A 225 -69.02 58.47 24.73
CA LEU A 225 -68.97 59.91 24.64
C LEU A 225 -70.28 60.53 24.16
N LEU A 226 -70.94 59.90 23.17
CA LEU A 226 -72.21 60.39 22.65
C LEU A 226 -73.30 60.38 23.73
N ILE A 227 -73.34 59.34 24.56
CA ILE A 227 -74.27 59.24 25.70
C ILE A 227 -74.03 60.38 26.69
N GLU A 228 -72.79 60.62 27.12
CA GLU A 228 -72.45 61.69 28.07
C GLU A 228 -72.70 63.08 27.49
N LYS A 229 -72.45 63.30 26.18
CA LYS A 229 -72.79 64.56 25.50
C LYS A 229 -74.29 64.84 25.50
N ASN A 230 -75.11 63.81 25.25
CA ASN A 230 -76.56 63.94 25.30
C ASN A 230 -77.05 64.22 26.73
N ASN A 231 -76.46 63.55 27.73
CA ASN A 231 -76.74 63.79 29.15
C ASN A 231 -76.40 65.23 29.55
N LEU A 232 -75.20 65.72 29.22
CA LEU A 232 -74.78 67.10 29.47
C LEU A 232 -75.76 68.10 28.86
N ARG A 233 -76.17 67.91 27.60
CA ARG A 233 -77.14 68.78 26.93
C ARG A 233 -78.48 68.82 27.70
N GLY A 234 -78.95 67.68 28.18
CA GLY A 234 -80.16 67.59 29.00
C GLY A 234 -80.04 68.32 30.34
N VAL A 235 -78.94 68.10 31.07
CA VAL A 235 -78.68 68.76 32.36
C VAL A 235 -78.52 70.28 32.21
N GLU A 236 -77.84 70.74 31.15
CA GLU A 236 -77.69 72.17 30.86
C GLU A 236 -79.02 72.86 30.52
N GLN A 237 -79.91 72.19 29.79
CA GLN A 237 -81.26 72.70 29.50
C GLN A 237 -82.08 72.84 30.79
N LEU A 238 -82.07 71.81 31.64
CA LEU A 238 -82.80 71.83 32.91
C LEU A 238 -82.23 72.86 33.91
N TYR A 239 -80.92 73.09 33.90
CA TYR A 239 -80.27 74.15 34.67
C TYR A 239 -80.76 75.54 34.24
N LYS A 240 -80.84 75.80 32.92
CA LYS A 240 -81.37 77.07 32.39
C LYS A 240 -82.83 77.33 32.79
N LEU A 241 -83.62 76.27 32.94
CA LEU A 241 -85.00 76.31 33.40
C LEU A 241 -85.14 76.37 34.94
N GLY A 242 -84.02 76.27 35.69
CA GLY A 242 -84.00 76.34 37.15
C GLY A 242 -84.25 75.01 37.88
N TYR A 243 -84.36 73.88 37.17
CA TYR A 243 -84.68 72.56 37.74
C TYR A 243 -83.45 71.75 38.19
N ARG A 244 -82.22 72.23 37.94
CA ARG A 244 -80.96 71.54 38.28
C ARG A 244 -79.97 72.51 38.93
N SER A 245 -79.03 71.98 39.72
CA SER A 245 -77.99 72.80 40.37
C SER A 245 -76.74 72.99 39.48
N GLY A 246 -75.98 74.06 39.75
CA GLY A 246 -74.71 74.31 39.03
C GLY A 246 -73.65 73.23 39.29
N ALA A 247 -73.69 72.59 40.47
CA ALA A 247 -72.83 71.47 40.81
C ALA A 247 -73.10 70.25 39.90
N GLU A 248 -74.37 69.97 39.58
CA GLU A 248 -74.74 68.89 38.66
C GLU A 248 -74.27 69.15 37.22
N VAL A 249 -74.32 70.41 36.75
CA VAL A 249 -73.75 70.80 35.45
C VAL A 249 -72.23 70.60 35.44
N ALA A 250 -71.53 71.03 36.51
CA ALA A 250 -70.08 70.85 36.63
C ALA A 250 -69.70 69.36 36.60
N GLN A 251 -70.47 68.51 37.28
CA GLN A 251 -70.26 67.06 37.29
C GLN A 251 -70.48 66.43 35.90
N ALA A 252 -71.57 66.79 35.21
CA ALA A 252 -71.86 66.30 33.86
C ALA A 252 -70.78 66.73 32.84
N ARG A 253 -70.26 67.96 32.97
CA ARG A 253 -69.13 68.44 32.16
C ARG A 253 -67.85 67.65 32.44
N LEU A 254 -67.55 67.38 33.71
CA LEU A 254 -66.38 66.60 34.10
C LEU A 254 -66.46 65.16 33.57
N ASN A 255 -67.65 64.54 33.61
CA ASN A 255 -67.87 63.22 33.03
C ASN A 255 -67.69 63.23 31.50
N THR A 256 -68.23 64.23 30.81
CA THR A 256 -68.03 64.40 29.36
C THR A 256 -66.53 64.52 29.03
N LEU A 257 -65.79 65.36 29.75
CA LEU A 257 -64.33 65.52 29.57
C LEU A 257 -63.55 64.23 29.85
N ARG A 258 -64.00 63.39 30.79
CA ARG A 258 -63.41 62.06 31.03
C ARG A 258 -63.62 61.15 29.82
N SER A 259 -64.84 61.07 29.30
CA SER A 259 -65.16 60.25 28.12
C SER A 259 -64.45 60.76 26.85
N GLU A 260 -64.30 62.07 26.68
CA GLU A 260 -63.52 62.65 25.56
C GLU A 260 -62.05 62.26 25.62
N ARG A 261 -61.44 62.31 26.81
CA ARG A 261 -60.06 61.83 26.99
C ARG A 261 -59.94 60.33 26.73
N GLN A 262 -60.91 59.53 27.18
CA GLN A 262 -60.91 58.09 26.95
C GLN A 262 -60.95 57.77 25.45
N LEU A 263 -61.80 58.46 24.68
CA LEU A 263 -61.83 58.35 23.23
C LEU A 263 -60.49 58.75 22.59
N ALA A 264 -59.92 59.88 23.00
CA ALA A 264 -58.63 60.34 22.48
C ALA A 264 -57.50 59.33 22.72
N THR A 265 -57.48 58.67 23.89
CA THR A 265 -56.55 57.59 24.20
C THR A 265 -56.76 56.38 23.28
N SER A 266 -58.01 55.92 23.09
CA SER A 266 -58.32 54.79 22.20
C SER A 266 -57.93 55.06 20.74
N ILE A 267 -58.17 56.28 20.25
CA ILE A 267 -57.75 56.72 18.90
C ILE A 267 -56.23 56.72 18.78
N SER A 268 -55.53 57.25 19.79
CA SER A 268 -54.06 57.29 19.81
C SER A 268 -53.48 55.88 19.78
N ARG A 269 -54.05 54.94 20.56
CA ARG A 269 -53.67 53.52 20.57
C ARG A 269 -53.88 52.87 19.20
N ARG A 270 -55.01 53.14 18.53
CA ARG A 270 -55.26 52.66 17.16
C ARG A 270 -54.21 53.16 16.18
N LYS A 271 -53.84 54.45 16.28
CA LYS A 271 -52.83 55.05 15.43
C LYS A 271 -51.44 54.44 15.66
N GLU A 272 -51.07 54.25 16.93
CA GLU A 272 -49.82 53.60 17.31
C GLU A 272 -49.70 52.18 16.73
N LEU A 273 -50.79 51.40 16.83
CA LEU A 273 -50.86 50.03 16.29
C LEU A 273 -50.60 49.99 14.78
N ILE A 274 -51.24 50.90 14.03
CA ILE A 274 -51.13 50.94 12.56
C ILE A 274 -49.78 51.48 12.09
N GLU A 275 -49.33 52.61 12.66
CA GLU A 275 -48.14 53.31 12.15
C GLU A 275 -46.83 52.68 12.64
N TYR A 276 -46.79 52.21 13.89
CA TYR A 276 -45.55 51.77 14.53
C TYR A 276 -45.52 50.27 14.77
N GLN A 277 -46.55 49.72 15.43
CA GLN A 277 -46.52 48.31 15.84
C GLN A 277 -46.52 47.39 14.62
N TYR A 278 -47.38 47.64 13.63
CA TYR A 278 -47.40 46.89 12.36
C TYR A 278 -46.03 46.87 11.67
N LYS A 279 -45.44 48.05 11.47
CA LYS A 279 -44.16 48.19 10.78
C LYS A 279 -43.04 47.51 11.56
N LYS A 280 -43.01 47.69 12.88
CA LYS A 280 -42.02 47.06 13.75
C LYS A 280 -42.09 45.54 13.67
N THR A 281 -43.27 44.95 13.85
CA THR A 281 -43.43 43.48 13.85
C THR A 281 -43.20 42.89 12.46
N SER A 282 -43.63 43.56 11.39
CA SER A 282 -43.33 43.17 10.01
C SER A 282 -41.82 43.14 9.76
N MET A 283 -41.08 44.20 10.11
CA MET A 283 -39.61 44.23 9.97
C MET A 283 -38.92 43.15 10.82
N GLU A 284 -39.42 42.88 12.03
CA GLU A 284 -38.89 41.81 12.88
C GLU A 284 -39.10 40.42 12.26
N LEU A 285 -40.28 40.14 11.70
CA LEU A 285 -40.59 38.88 11.04
C LEU A 285 -39.80 38.70 9.73
N GLU A 286 -39.70 39.75 8.92
CA GLU A 286 -38.84 39.77 7.72
C GLU A 286 -37.37 39.54 8.07
N GLY A 287 -36.89 40.18 9.15
CA GLY A 287 -35.54 39.99 9.66
C GLY A 287 -35.27 38.55 10.13
N LYS A 288 -36.25 37.92 10.79
CA LYS A 288 -36.19 36.50 11.19
C LYS A 288 -36.14 35.58 9.98
N LEU A 289 -37.00 35.80 8.98
CA LEU A 289 -37.00 35.04 7.73
C LEU A 289 -35.66 35.16 7.00
N ALA A 290 -35.15 36.39 6.83
CA ALA A 290 -33.86 36.61 6.18
C ALA A 290 -32.71 35.93 6.94
N SER A 291 -32.75 35.93 8.27
CA SER A 291 -31.76 35.25 9.10
C SER A 291 -31.85 33.72 8.98
N ALA A 292 -33.07 33.16 8.95
CA ALA A 292 -33.30 31.74 8.73
C ALA A 292 -32.78 31.29 7.34
N CYS A 293 -33.04 32.08 6.29
CA CYS A 293 -32.54 31.79 4.94
C CYS A 293 -31.00 31.79 4.88
N ARG A 294 -30.34 32.78 5.51
CA ARG A 294 -28.87 32.78 5.61
C ARG A 294 -28.34 31.59 6.39
N SER A 295 -29.01 31.21 7.48
CA SER A 295 -28.65 30.03 8.27
C SER A 295 -28.78 28.75 7.46
N LEU A 296 -29.83 28.61 6.63
CA LEU A 296 -29.99 27.47 5.73
C LEU A 296 -28.83 27.40 4.74
N GLU A 297 -28.49 28.52 4.11
CA GLU A 297 -27.37 28.57 3.16
C GLU A 297 -26.03 28.23 3.83
N GLN A 298 -25.79 28.75 5.03
CA GLN A 298 -24.61 28.41 5.81
C GLN A 298 -24.56 26.91 6.13
N ILE A 299 -25.63 26.33 6.67
CA ILE A 299 -25.71 24.90 7.01
C ILE A 299 -25.51 24.05 5.76
N ALA A 300 -26.05 24.45 4.61
CA ALA A 300 -25.85 23.72 3.36
C ALA A 300 -24.36 23.67 2.95
N ARG A 301 -23.64 24.79 3.08
CA ARG A 301 -22.20 24.88 2.79
C ARG A 301 -21.37 24.11 3.82
N ASP A 302 -21.70 24.24 5.10
CA ASP A 302 -21.02 23.53 6.19
C ASP A 302 -21.20 22.02 6.04
N ASN A 303 -22.40 21.56 5.70
CA ASN A 303 -22.69 20.15 5.40
C ASN A 303 -21.85 19.63 4.22
N GLU A 304 -21.70 20.41 3.15
CA GLU A 304 -20.87 20.03 2.00
C GLU A 304 -19.40 19.92 2.40
N ALA A 305 -18.88 20.91 3.13
CA ALA A 305 -17.49 20.90 3.61
C ALA A 305 -17.21 19.74 4.57
N GLU A 306 -18.09 19.48 5.54
CA GLU A 306 -17.95 18.36 6.48
C GLU A 306 -18.02 17.00 5.79
N LEU A 307 -18.85 16.87 4.75
CA LEU A 307 -18.97 15.63 4.00
C LEU A 307 -17.73 15.35 3.16
N GLU A 308 -17.13 16.37 2.53
CA GLU A 308 -15.85 16.23 1.84
C GLU A 308 -14.71 15.91 2.80
N GLN A 309 -14.67 16.51 4.00
CA GLN A 309 -13.71 16.13 5.04
C GLN A 309 -13.88 14.68 5.51
N ALA A 310 -15.13 14.20 5.62
CA ALA A 310 -15.42 12.82 5.99
C ALA A 310 -15.08 11.82 4.89
N ARG A 311 -15.11 12.22 3.60
CA ARG A 311 -14.66 11.39 2.46
C ARG A 311 -13.15 11.28 2.36
N ALA A 312 -12.44 12.32 2.78
CA ALA A 312 -10.97 12.38 2.69
C ALA A 312 -10.25 11.60 3.81
N ARG A 313 -10.98 11.20 4.86
CA ARG A 313 -10.48 10.38 5.97
C ARG A 313 -10.74 8.90 5.68
#